data_AF-A0A932TB77-F1
#
_entry.id   AF-A0A932TB77-F1
#
_cell.length_a   1.000
_cell.length_b   1.000
_cell.length_c   1.000
_cell.angle_alpha   90.00
_cell.angle_beta   90.00
_cell.angle_gamma   90.00
#
_symmetry.space_group_name_H-M   'P 1'
#
loop_
_entity.id
_entity.type
_entity.pdbx_description
1 polymer ?
#
loop_
_entity_poly.entity_id
_entity_poly.type
_entity_poly.pdbx_seq_one_letter_code
_entity_poly.pdbx_strand_id
1 'polypeptide(L)'
;MSRFLGPLIPLSFVGIAVLGLAGADPDRAGALPQPKTMLKNILTDRTLWGQDWPLAVAHLTAWSRAGESKVEIFLDALRGTTPYENTEQATKAASQLAAATKEPQPRLKAEVVARLGTRVNQRAASMQARVVRLYTEDESTRIVWTGPSVQFLAPNLTLSAVHKRLGEPEKITGRLIQGRSDSSRPVILKLHSYAGGAVVFAESNYAPRPDIVDRIIVDVPAAKAALFEDTEVTQ
;
A
#
# COMPACT_ATOMS: atom_id res chain seq x y z
N MET A 1 -35.56 -30.17 -5.69
CA MET A 1 -34.48 -29.22 -6.04
C MET A 1 -33.70 -28.90 -4.77
N SER A 2 -32.64 -29.67 -4.51
CA SER A 2 -31.87 -29.59 -3.26
C SER A 2 -30.84 -28.47 -3.32
N ARG A 3 -30.86 -27.56 -2.35
CA ARG A 3 -29.85 -26.51 -2.14
C ARG A 3 -28.64 -27.13 -1.44
N PHE A 4 -27.51 -27.21 -2.13
CA PHE A 4 -26.21 -27.50 -1.52
C PHE A 4 -25.67 -26.23 -0.85
N LEU A 5 -25.74 -26.18 0.48
CA LEU A 5 -24.98 -25.27 1.31
C LEU A 5 -23.62 -25.92 1.57
N GLY A 6 -22.59 -25.52 0.83
CA GLY A 6 -21.21 -25.89 1.12
C GLY A 6 -20.65 -25.03 2.26
N PRO A 7 -19.88 -25.59 3.21
CA PRO A 7 -19.31 -24.82 4.30
C PRO A 7 -18.18 -23.90 3.82
N LEU A 8 -18.21 -22.65 4.28
CA LEU A 8 -17.12 -21.68 4.19
C LEU A 8 -15.93 -22.18 5.02
N ILE A 9 -14.83 -22.55 4.36
CA ILE A 9 -13.56 -22.83 5.03
C ILE A 9 -12.87 -21.49 5.32
N PRO A 10 -12.61 -21.13 6.58
CA PRO A 10 -11.82 -19.95 6.89
C PRO A 10 -10.36 -20.19 6.48
N LEU A 11 -9.83 -19.30 5.63
CA LEU A 11 -8.40 -19.21 5.33
C LEU A 11 -7.63 -18.99 6.64
N SER A 12 -6.97 -20.04 7.12
CA SER A 12 -6.16 -20.01 8.33
C SER A 12 -4.82 -19.34 8.02
N PHE A 13 -4.53 -18.27 8.75
CA PHE A 13 -3.27 -17.54 8.68
C PHE A 13 -2.19 -18.31 9.44
N VAL A 14 -1.21 -18.88 8.74
CA VAL A 14 0.02 -19.37 9.37
C VAL A 14 1.13 -18.36 9.06
N GLY A 15 1.34 -17.43 9.98
CA GLY A 15 2.51 -16.54 9.96
C GLY A 15 3.67 -17.23 10.65
N ILE A 16 4.70 -17.64 9.90
CA ILE A 16 5.97 -18.05 10.49
C ILE A 16 6.75 -16.77 10.83
N ALA A 17 6.93 -16.51 12.13
CA ALA A 17 7.79 -15.44 12.62
C ALA A 17 9.22 -15.99 12.77
N VAL A 18 10.16 -15.46 11.97
CA VAL A 18 11.59 -15.69 12.18
C VAL A 18 12.11 -14.49 12.97
N LEU A 19 12.40 -14.69 14.26
CA LEU A 19 12.94 -13.66 15.14
C LEU A 19 14.47 -13.68 15.05
N GLY A 20 15.05 -12.73 14.31
CA GLY A 20 16.49 -12.48 14.33
C GLY A 20 16.83 -11.51 15.46
N LEU A 21 17.48 -12.00 16.53
CA LEU A 21 18.02 -11.16 17.60
C LEU A 21 19.45 -10.76 17.23
N ALA A 22 19.62 -9.56 16.68
CA ALA A 22 20.93 -8.92 16.56
C ALA A 22 21.26 -8.21 17.88
N GLY A 23 22.40 -8.54 18.50
CA GLY A 23 22.87 -7.91 19.72
C GLY A 23 23.19 -6.43 19.50
N ALA A 24 22.47 -5.55 20.21
CA ALA A 24 22.68 -4.11 20.18
C ALA A 24 23.25 -3.63 21.52
N ASP A 25 24.30 -2.81 21.40
CA ASP A 25 25.04 -2.09 22.44
C ASP A 25 24.11 -1.08 23.16
N PRO A 26 23.92 -1.16 24.50
CA PRO A 26 22.86 -0.40 25.20
C PRO A 26 23.09 1.12 25.27
N ASP A 27 24.32 1.62 25.08
CA ASP A 27 24.67 3.04 25.29
C ASP A 27 24.65 3.90 24.00
N ARG A 28 24.26 3.32 22.87
CA ARG A 28 24.05 4.03 21.59
C ARG A 28 22.59 4.11 21.15
N ALA A 29 21.66 3.91 22.09
CA ALA A 29 20.22 4.03 21.84
C ALA A 29 19.82 5.50 21.67
N GLY A 30 20.19 6.12 20.55
CA GLY A 30 19.49 7.30 20.04
C GLY A 30 18.01 6.94 19.98
N ALA A 31 17.17 7.71 20.66
CA ALA A 31 15.74 7.45 20.75
C ALA A 31 15.18 7.13 19.35
N LEU A 32 14.64 5.91 19.19
CA LEU A 32 14.05 5.50 17.93
C LEU A 32 12.99 6.53 17.53
N PRO A 33 12.99 7.02 16.27
CA PRO A 33 12.02 8.00 15.85
C PRO A 33 10.61 7.45 16.08
N GLN A 34 9.75 8.27 16.69
CA GLN A 34 8.36 7.89 16.96
C GLN A 34 7.68 7.41 15.67
N PRO A 35 6.86 6.33 15.70
CA PRO A 35 6.28 5.73 14.50
C PRO A 35 5.58 6.73 13.58
N LYS A 36 4.84 7.69 14.14
CA LYS A 36 4.16 8.74 13.36
C LYS A 36 5.12 9.67 12.62
N THR A 37 6.24 10.02 13.24
CA THR A 37 7.29 10.86 12.62
C THR A 37 8.00 10.09 11.52
N MET A 38 8.34 8.82 11.77
CA MET A 38 8.93 7.94 10.76
C MET A 38 7.99 7.76 9.56
N LEU A 39 6.70 7.50 9.81
CA LEU A 39 5.68 7.36 8.77
C LEU A 39 5.62 8.60 7.88
N LYS A 40 5.52 9.80 8.48
CA LYS A 40 5.51 11.06 7.71
C LYS A 40 6.78 11.22 6.88
N ASN A 41 7.94 10.90 7.44
CA ASN A 41 9.22 10.98 6.74
C ASN A 41 9.26 10.02 5.54
N ILE A 42 8.84 8.76 5.72
CA ILE A 42 8.77 7.76 4.65
C ILE A 42 7.83 8.25 3.54
N LEU A 43 6.59 8.63 3.87
CA LEU A 43 5.58 9.04 2.89
C LEU A 43 5.91 10.37 2.18
N THR A 44 6.92 11.11 2.65
CA THR A 44 7.39 12.36 2.02
C THR A 44 8.80 12.27 1.45
N ASP A 45 9.46 11.11 1.52
CA ASP A 45 10.81 10.92 0.96
C ASP A 45 10.77 10.67 -0.54
N ARG A 46 11.07 11.71 -1.31
CA ARG A 46 11.04 11.69 -2.79
C ARG A 46 12.01 10.70 -3.44
N THR A 47 12.93 10.10 -2.68
CA THR A 47 13.84 9.07 -3.21
C THR A 47 13.21 7.67 -3.25
N LEU A 48 12.16 7.45 -2.44
CA LEU A 48 11.42 6.18 -2.38
C LEU A 48 10.28 6.14 -3.41
N TRP A 49 9.77 7.32 -3.77
CA TRP A 49 8.55 7.45 -4.53
C TRP A 49 8.78 7.97 -5.95
N GLY A 50 7.86 7.63 -6.84
CA GLY A 50 7.83 8.12 -8.21
C GLY A 50 7.28 9.54 -8.30
N GLN A 51 7.39 10.13 -9.49
CA GLN A 51 6.97 11.51 -9.74
C GLN A 51 5.46 11.76 -9.52
N ASP A 52 4.63 10.73 -9.64
CA ASP A 52 3.17 10.82 -9.50
C ASP A 52 2.69 10.42 -8.09
N TRP A 53 3.61 10.17 -7.16
CA TRP A 53 3.26 9.89 -5.76
C TRP A 53 2.46 11.01 -5.04
N PRO A 54 2.73 12.31 -5.25
CA PRO A 54 1.89 13.35 -4.66
C PRO A 54 0.40 13.23 -5.03
N LEU A 55 0.10 12.71 -6.24
CA LEU A 55 -1.26 12.42 -6.67
C LEU A 55 -1.87 11.25 -5.86
N ALA A 56 -1.12 10.16 -5.68
CA ALA A 56 -1.53 9.04 -4.83
C ALA A 56 -1.86 9.51 -3.39
N VAL A 57 -0.97 10.32 -2.80
CA VAL A 57 -1.15 10.90 -1.47
C VAL A 57 -2.45 11.69 -1.39
N ALA A 58 -2.69 12.60 -2.34
CA ALA A 58 -3.88 13.45 -2.34
C ALA A 58 -5.20 12.64 -2.33
N HIS A 59 -5.19 11.42 -2.86
CA HIS A 59 -6.38 10.56 -2.95
C HIS A 59 -6.43 9.41 -1.94
N LEU A 60 -5.53 9.34 -0.96
CA LEU A 60 -5.60 8.33 0.11
C LEU A 60 -6.93 8.38 0.87
N THR A 61 -7.53 9.56 1.03
CA THR A 61 -8.85 9.69 1.66
C THR A 61 -9.96 9.07 0.81
N ALA A 62 -9.88 9.16 -0.52
CA ALA A 62 -10.83 8.54 -1.43
C ALA A 62 -10.79 7.01 -1.33
N TRP A 63 -9.60 6.41 -1.19
CA TRP A 63 -9.44 4.98 -0.92
C TRP A 63 -10.13 4.53 0.37
N SER A 64 -9.96 5.29 1.45
CA SER A 64 -10.66 5.05 2.72
C SER A 64 -12.18 5.14 2.58
N ARG A 65 -12.71 6.10 1.81
CA ARG A 65 -14.15 6.22 1.53
C ARG A 65 -14.69 5.07 0.69
N ALA A 66 -13.86 4.47 -0.17
CA ALA A 66 -14.19 3.27 -0.92
C ALA A 66 -14.10 1.96 -0.09
N GLY A 67 -13.81 2.07 1.22
CA GLY A 67 -13.75 0.93 2.14
C GLY A 67 -12.36 0.27 2.26
N GLU A 68 -11.34 0.80 1.60
CA GLU A 68 -9.99 0.23 1.67
C GLU A 68 -9.24 0.73 2.91
N SER A 69 -8.81 -0.20 3.77
CA SER A 69 -7.98 0.10 4.95
C SER A 69 -6.49 0.10 4.63
N LYS A 70 -6.07 -0.63 3.59
CA LYS A 70 -4.69 -0.66 3.07
C LYS A 70 -4.71 -0.61 1.56
N VAL A 71 -3.67 0.02 1.00
CA VAL A 71 -3.45 0.10 -0.44
C VAL A 71 -2.07 -0.47 -0.76
N GLU A 72 -1.98 -1.23 -1.83
CA GLU A 72 -0.73 -1.67 -2.46
C GLU A 72 -0.35 -0.66 -3.55
N ILE A 73 0.86 -0.12 -3.46
CA ILE A 73 1.44 0.82 -4.40
C ILE A 73 2.43 0.04 -5.25
N PHE A 74 2.15 -0.04 -6.53
CA PHE A 74 3.03 -0.56 -7.57
C PHE A 74 3.71 0.58 -8.31
N LEU A 75 4.64 0.24 -9.21
CA LEU A 75 5.26 1.23 -10.07
C LEU A 75 4.22 2.08 -10.81
N ASP A 76 3.16 1.48 -11.35
CA ASP A 76 2.20 2.08 -12.30
C ASP A 76 0.73 2.00 -11.85
N ALA A 77 0.47 1.55 -10.61
CA ALA A 77 -0.88 1.38 -10.11
C ALA A 77 -0.97 1.51 -8.59
N LEU A 78 -2.14 1.96 -8.12
CA LEU A 78 -2.58 1.77 -6.74
C LEU A 78 -3.67 0.71 -6.71
N ARG A 79 -3.63 -0.19 -5.74
CA ARG A 79 -4.61 -1.29 -5.64
C ARG A 79 -5.15 -1.45 -4.22
N GLY A 80 -6.45 -1.68 -4.13
CA GLY A 80 -7.10 -2.07 -2.88
C GLY A 80 -6.63 -3.43 -2.38
N THR A 81 -6.45 -3.57 -1.08
CA THR A 81 -6.08 -4.87 -0.48
C THR A 81 -7.27 -5.77 -0.22
N THR A 82 -8.48 -5.21 -0.24
CA THR A 82 -9.73 -5.93 0.03
C THR A 82 -10.11 -6.83 -1.14
N PRO A 83 -10.22 -8.16 -0.95
CA PRO A 83 -10.80 -9.03 -1.96
C PRO A 83 -12.32 -8.86 -1.95
N TYR A 84 -12.92 -8.67 -3.12
CA TYR A 84 -14.37 -8.60 -3.29
C TYR A 84 -14.93 -9.97 -3.66
N GLU A 85 -16.10 -10.32 -3.12
CA GLU A 85 -16.73 -11.63 -3.33
C GLU A 85 -17.18 -11.83 -4.78
N ASN A 86 -17.57 -10.73 -5.43
CA ASN A 86 -18.05 -10.73 -6.80
C ASN A 86 -17.75 -9.40 -7.50
N THR A 87 -17.95 -9.38 -8.82
CA THR A 87 -17.71 -8.17 -9.63
C THR A 87 -18.63 -7.01 -9.24
N GLU A 88 -19.89 -7.27 -8.89
CA GLU A 88 -20.84 -6.20 -8.57
C GLU A 88 -20.38 -5.37 -7.36
N GLN A 89 -19.93 -6.04 -6.29
CA GLN A 89 -19.35 -5.37 -5.13
C GLN A 89 -18.10 -4.56 -5.51
N ALA A 90 -17.19 -5.13 -6.31
CA ALA A 90 -16.00 -4.44 -6.77
C ALA A 90 -16.33 -3.23 -7.67
N THR A 91 -17.34 -3.35 -8.53
CA THR A 91 -17.82 -2.25 -9.38
C THR A 91 -18.39 -1.13 -8.53
N LYS A 92 -19.20 -1.47 -7.51
CA LYS A 92 -19.71 -0.47 -6.56
C LYS A 92 -18.57 0.27 -5.85
N ALA A 93 -17.57 -0.46 -5.35
CA ALA A 93 -16.41 0.15 -4.70
C ALA A 93 -15.57 1.00 -5.66
N ALA A 94 -15.38 0.56 -6.91
CA ALA A 94 -14.68 1.33 -7.94
C ALA A 94 -15.44 2.63 -8.30
N SER A 95 -16.78 2.58 -8.38
CA SER A 95 -17.62 3.76 -8.60
C SER A 95 -17.56 4.71 -7.40
N GLN A 96 -17.56 4.20 -6.17
CA GLN A 96 -17.37 4.99 -4.96
C GLN A 96 -16.00 5.67 -4.94
N LEU A 97 -14.94 4.94 -5.29
CA LEU A 97 -13.59 5.50 -5.43
C LEU A 97 -13.57 6.62 -6.47
N ALA A 98 -14.13 6.37 -7.67
CA ALA A 98 -14.18 7.37 -8.74
C ALA A 98 -14.99 8.62 -8.36
N ALA A 99 -16.09 8.47 -7.61
CA ALA A 99 -16.85 9.60 -7.07
C ALA A 99 -16.03 10.36 -6.01
N ALA A 100 -15.46 9.64 -5.05
CA ALA A 100 -14.66 10.21 -3.97
C ALA A 100 -13.42 10.96 -4.47
N THR A 101 -12.82 10.56 -5.60
CA THR A 101 -11.69 11.31 -6.20
C THR A 101 -12.09 12.67 -6.78
N LYS A 102 -13.38 12.90 -7.07
CA LYS A 102 -13.88 14.18 -7.59
C LYS A 102 -14.33 15.14 -6.49
N GLU A 103 -14.55 14.62 -5.28
CA GLU A 103 -14.94 15.41 -4.13
C GLU A 103 -13.75 16.22 -3.58
N PRO A 104 -14.02 17.33 -2.86
CA PRO A 104 -12.99 18.02 -2.09
C PRO A 104 -12.25 17.06 -1.15
N GLN A 105 -10.93 17.01 -1.29
CA GLN A 105 -10.06 16.25 -0.41
C GLN A 105 -9.68 17.09 0.82
N PRO A 106 -9.46 16.46 1.99
CA PRO A 106 -8.87 17.16 3.13
C PRO A 106 -7.54 17.80 2.74
N ARG A 107 -7.20 18.92 3.39
CA ARG A 107 -5.93 19.61 3.13
C ARG A 107 -4.78 18.82 3.73
N LEU A 108 -3.69 18.70 2.96
CA LEU A 108 -2.41 18.22 3.46
C LEU A 108 -1.81 19.28 4.38
N LYS A 109 -1.14 18.84 5.44
CA LYS A 109 -0.39 19.75 6.32
C LYS A 109 0.66 20.53 5.53
N ALA A 110 0.88 21.79 5.90
CA ALA A 110 1.79 22.68 5.17
C ALA A 110 3.21 22.09 4.99
N GLU A 111 3.75 21.44 6.01
CA GLU A 111 5.08 20.83 5.92
C GLU A 111 5.12 19.60 4.99
N VAL A 112 3.99 18.93 4.79
CA VAL A 112 3.87 17.80 3.85
C VAL A 112 3.86 18.31 2.42
N VAL A 113 3.10 19.38 2.15
CA VAL A 113 3.06 20.02 0.83
C VAL A 113 4.45 20.51 0.43
N ALA A 114 5.17 21.15 1.36
CA ALA A 114 6.53 21.63 1.12
C ALA A 114 7.50 20.50 0.72
N ARG A 115 7.33 19.29 1.27
CA ARG A 115 8.19 18.14 0.98
C ARG A 115 7.79 17.39 -0.29
N LEU A 116 6.50 17.24 -0.57
CA LEU A 116 6.00 16.54 -1.77
C LEU A 116 6.18 17.37 -3.04
N GLY A 117 6.14 18.69 -2.93
CA GLY A 117 6.15 19.62 -4.05
C GLY A 117 4.77 19.78 -4.70
N THR A 118 4.61 20.79 -5.55
CA THR A 118 3.32 21.33 -6.02
C THR A 118 2.76 20.71 -7.31
N ARG A 119 3.26 19.57 -7.79
CA ARG A 119 2.87 19.01 -9.10
C ARG A 119 1.67 18.04 -9.06
N VAL A 120 0.61 18.35 -8.33
CA VAL A 120 -0.55 17.45 -8.20
C VAL A 120 -1.55 17.57 -9.36
N ASN A 121 -1.55 18.66 -10.13
CA ASN A 121 -2.82 19.11 -10.75
C ASN A 121 -3.07 18.84 -12.25
N GLN A 122 -2.17 18.19 -13.01
CA GLN A 122 -2.43 17.96 -14.45
C GLN A 122 -2.66 16.50 -14.87
N ARG A 123 -2.19 15.51 -14.10
CA ARG A 123 -2.30 14.08 -14.47
C ARG A 123 -3.46 13.34 -13.82
N ALA A 124 -4.11 13.92 -12.82
CA ALA A 124 -5.26 13.31 -12.15
C ALA A 124 -6.40 12.95 -13.12
N ALA A 125 -6.59 13.73 -14.19
CA ALA A 125 -7.67 13.56 -15.15
C ALA A 125 -7.57 12.28 -16.01
N SER A 126 -6.39 11.67 -16.14
CA SER A 126 -6.20 10.45 -16.93
C SER A 126 -6.32 9.16 -16.11
N MET A 127 -6.42 9.27 -14.78
CA MET A 127 -6.50 8.13 -13.90
C MET A 127 -7.92 7.59 -13.77
N GLN A 128 -8.05 6.26 -13.73
CA GLN A 128 -9.34 5.58 -13.72
C GLN A 128 -9.37 4.46 -12.69
N ALA A 129 -10.44 4.43 -11.90
CA ALA A 129 -10.73 3.29 -11.03
C ALA A 129 -11.32 2.18 -11.90
N ARG A 130 -10.75 0.98 -11.80
CA ARG A 130 -11.11 -0.19 -12.60
C ARG A 130 -11.24 -1.42 -11.71
N VAL A 131 -12.10 -2.34 -12.13
CA VAL A 131 -12.19 -3.67 -11.53
C VAL A 131 -11.26 -4.61 -12.27
N VAL A 132 -10.35 -5.25 -11.54
CA VAL A 132 -9.53 -6.34 -12.04
C VAL A 132 -10.11 -7.64 -11.51
N ARG A 133 -10.56 -8.50 -12.41
CA ARG A 133 -11.03 -9.86 -12.10
C ARG A 133 -9.88 -10.83 -12.19
N LEU A 134 -9.93 -11.91 -11.40
CA LEU A 134 -8.93 -12.98 -11.42
C LEU A 134 -7.52 -12.41 -11.31
N TYR A 135 -7.28 -11.64 -10.26
CA TYR A 135 -5.96 -11.08 -10.03
C TYR A 135 -4.92 -12.21 -9.97
N THR A 136 -3.81 -12.04 -10.68
CA THR A 136 -2.92 -13.15 -11.06
C THR A 136 -2.31 -13.91 -9.90
N GLU A 137 -2.28 -13.34 -8.69
CA GLU A 137 -1.63 -13.94 -7.53
C GLU A 137 -2.58 -14.78 -6.66
N ASP A 138 -3.83 -14.34 -6.52
CA ASP A 138 -4.81 -14.94 -5.58
C ASP A 138 -6.19 -15.17 -6.19
N GLU A 139 -6.34 -14.91 -7.49
CA GLU A 139 -7.57 -15.02 -8.28
C GLU A 139 -8.75 -14.20 -7.72
N SER A 140 -8.46 -13.22 -6.86
CA SER A 140 -9.48 -12.36 -6.29
C SER A 140 -9.95 -11.29 -7.27
N THR A 141 -11.13 -10.72 -7.02
CA THR A 141 -11.57 -9.49 -7.69
C THR A 141 -11.16 -8.30 -6.83
N ARG A 142 -10.53 -7.29 -7.44
CA ARG A 142 -10.00 -6.11 -6.75
C ARG A 142 -10.27 -4.82 -7.51
N ILE A 143 -10.19 -3.69 -6.82
CA ILE A 143 -10.20 -2.37 -7.43
C ILE A 143 -8.76 -1.84 -7.60
N VAL A 144 -8.51 -1.23 -8.75
CA VAL A 144 -7.21 -0.67 -9.14
C VAL A 144 -7.42 0.76 -9.64
N TRP A 145 -6.54 1.67 -9.27
CA TRP A 145 -6.47 3.02 -9.80
C TRP A 145 -5.17 3.16 -10.59
N THR A 146 -5.29 3.36 -11.90
CA THR A 146 -4.16 3.40 -12.84
C THR A 146 -4.45 4.41 -13.95
N GLY A 147 -3.42 4.78 -14.70
CA GLY A 147 -3.51 5.71 -15.82
C GLY A 147 -2.32 5.55 -16.76
N PRO A 148 -2.36 6.18 -17.95
CA PRO A 148 -1.24 6.15 -18.87
C PRO A 148 -0.02 6.84 -18.25
N SER A 149 1.12 6.15 -18.25
CA SER A 149 2.43 6.69 -17.87
C SER A 149 2.54 7.22 -16.44
N VAL A 150 1.70 6.71 -15.52
CA VAL A 150 1.82 7.04 -14.09
C VAL A 150 2.99 6.28 -13.47
N GLN A 151 3.65 6.93 -12.51
CA GLN A 151 4.77 6.37 -11.79
C GLN A 151 4.69 6.72 -10.30
N PHE A 152 4.23 5.78 -9.48
CA PHE A 152 4.05 5.98 -8.03
C PHE A 152 5.26 5.54 -7.21
N LEU A 153 5.99 4.53 -7.65
CA LEU A 153 7.26 4.11 -7.03
C LEU A 153 8.47 4.62 -7.81
N ALA A 154 9.57 4.84 -7.09
CA ALA A 154 10.84 5.09 -7.75
C ALA A 154 11.22 3.88 -8.63
N PRO A 155 11.65 4.09 -9.88
CA PRO A 155 11.99 2.98 -10.75
C PRO A 155 13.24 2.29 -10.19
N ASN A 156 13.25 0.96 -10.17
CA ASN A 156 14.34 0.16 -9.61
C ASN A 156 14.63 0.41 -8.12
N LEU A 157 13.63 0.84 -7.33
CA LEU A 157 13.77 0.92 -5.87
C LEU A 157 14.21 -0.46 -5.33
N THR A 158 15.26 -0.47 -4.52
CA THR A 158 15.77 -1.71 -3.92
C THR A 158 15.68 -1.68 -2.39
N LEU A 159 15.57 -2.86 -1.76
CA LEU A 159 15.57 -2.98 -0.30
C LEU A 159 16.89 -2.48 0.29
N SER A 160 18.04 -2.73 -0.35
CA SER A 160 19.31 -2.14 0.06
C SER A 160 19.28 -0.62 0.12
N ALA A 161 18.65 0.04 -0.86
CA ALA A 161 18.47 1.49 -0.86
C ALA A 161 17.53 1.95 0.27
N VAL A 162 16.45 1.20 0.51
CA VAL A 162 15.54 1.43 1.64
C VAL A 162 16.27 1.29 2.98
N HIS A 163 17.04 0.22 3.20
CA HIS A 163 17.80 -0.01 4.43
C HIS A 163 18.84 1.08 4.67
N LYS A 164 19.60 1.46 3.64
CA LYS A 164 20.56 2.55 3.72
C LYS A 164 19.90 3.87 4.14
N ARG A 165 18.64 4.07 3.75
CA ARG A 165 17.91 5.32 3.96
C ARG A 165 17.15 5.36 5.29
N LEU A 166 16.51 4.25 5.65
CA LEU A 166 15.57 4.15 6.78
C LEU A 166 16.12 3.35 7.97
N GLY A 167 17.24 2.64 7.79
CA GLY A 167 17.71 1.62 8.73
C GLY A 167 17.06 0.26 8.49
N GLU A 168 17.37 -0.69 9.38
CA GLU A 168 16.74 -2.03 9.35
C GLU A 168 15.22 -1.94 9.63
N PRO A 169 14.40 -2.82 9.03
CA PRO A 169 12.99 -2.88 9.32
C PRO A 169 12.72 -3.33 10.76
N GLU A 170 11.63 -2.85 11.34
CA GLU A 170 11.16 -3.27 12.67
C GLU A 170 10.78 -4.76 12.70
N LYS A 171 10.29 -5.27 11.56
CA LYS A 171 9.84 -6.66 11.43
C LYS A 171 9.96 -7.15 9.99
N ILE A 172 10.47 -8.36 9.83
CA ILE A 172 10.49 -9.09 8.55
C ILE A 172 9.59 -10.31 8.65
N THR A 173 8.68 -10.48 7.70
CA THR A 173 7.79 -11.66 7.62
C THR A 173 7.66 -12.20 6.20
N GLY A 174 7.41 -13.49 6.06
CA GLY A 174 6.99 -14.09 4.79
C GLY A 174 5.47 -14.09 4.65
N ARG A 175 4.96 -13.87 3.43
CA ARG A 175 3.56 -14.08 3.07
C ARG A 175 3.47 -14.93 1.82
N LEU A 176 2.83 -16.09 1.94
CA LEU A 176 2.45 -16.93 0.80
C LEU A 176 1.10 -16.44 0.27
N ILE A 177 1.02 -16.22 -1.03
CA ILE A 177 -0.19 -15.93 -1.77
C ILE A 177 -0.38 -17.07 -2.77
N GLN A 178 -1.52 -17.75 -2.67
CA GLN A 178 -1.86 -18.90 -3.48
C GLN A 178 -3.23 -18.68 -4.11
N GLY A 179 -3.33 -18.83 -5.43
CA GLY A 179 -4.60 -18.83 -6.16
C GLY A 179 -5.44 -20.05 -5.82
N ARG A 180 -6.70 -20.07 -6.25
CA ARG A 180 -7.58 -21.23 -6.05
C ARG A 180 -7.30 -22.33 -7.07
N SER A 181 -6.75 -22.00 -8.23
CA SER A 181 -6.34 -22.98 -9.23
C SER A 181 -4.97 -23.58 -8.92
N ASP A 182 -4.87 -24.90 -9.05
CA ASP A 182 -3.62 -25.66 -8.92
C ASP A 182 -2.59 -25.31 -10.02
N SER A 183 -3.00 -24.59 -11.06
CA SER A 183 -2.12 -24.17 -12.16
C SER A 183 -1.35 -22.88 -11.87
N SER A 184 -1.68 -22.15 -10.80
CA SER A 184 -0.99 -20.91 -10.43
C SER A 184 0.23 -21.19 -9.55
N ARG A 185 1.43 -20.77 -9.98
CA ARG A 185 2.62 -20.84 -9.12
C ARG A 185 2.43 -19.86 -7.95
N PRO A 186 2.66 -20.28 -6.69
CA PRO A 186 2.48 -19.40 -5.54
C PRO A 186 3.42 -18.20 -5.56
N VAL A 187 2.90 -17.04 -5.19
CA VAL A 187 3.68 -15.83 -4.96
C VAL A 187 4.11 -15.79 -3.49
N ILE A 188 5.39 -15.58 -3.27
CA ILE A 188 5.97 -15.45 -1.94
C ILE A 188 6.47 -14.01 -1.82
N LEU A 189 5.89 -13.28 -0.86
CA LEU A 189 6.33 -11.95 -0.51
C LEU A 189 7.18 -11.99 0.76
N LYS A 190 8.33 -11.33 0.72
CA LYS A 190 9.11 -10.98 1.90
C LYS A 190 8.80 -9.54 2.27
N LEU A 191 8.23 -9.35 3.46
CA LEU A 191 7.64 -8.10 3.91
C LEU A 191 8.53 -7.43 4.96
N HIS A 192 9.00 -6.21 4.66
CA HIS A 192 9.86 -5.39 5.51
C HIS A 192 9.04 -4.23 6.10
N SER A 193 8.69 -4.33 7.38
CA SER A 193 7.76 -3.41 8.05
C SER A 193 8.49 -2.24 8.73
N TYR A 194 7.93 -1.05 8.58
CA TYR A 194 8.42 0.20 9.18
C TYR A 194 7.27 1.00 9.78
N ALA A 195 7.61 1.91 10.69
CA ALA A 195 6.69 2.86 11.30
C ALA A 195 5.47 2.17 11.95
N GLY A 196 5.73 1.15 12.76
CA GLY A 196 4.69 0.34 13.40
C GLY A 196 3.88 -0.53 12.43
N GLY A 197 4.45 -0.86 11.27
CA GLY A 197 3.77 -1.61 10.20
C GLY A 197 2.83 -0.78 9.33
N ALA A 198 2.83 0.55 9.46
CA ALA A 198 2.05 1.45 8.61
C ALA A 198 2.60 1.54 7.17
N VAL A 199 3.89 1.23 6.97
CA VAL A 199 4.50 1.04 5.66
C VAL A 199 5.23 -0.29 5.61
N VAL A 200 4.98 -1.07 4.56
CA VAL A 200 5.64 -2.37 4.35
C VAL A 200 6.20 -2.42 2.93
N PHE A 201 7.51 -2.55 2.79
CA PHE A 201 8.16 -2.80 1.51
C PHE A 201 8.15 -4.31 1.25
N ALA A 202 7.69 -4.73 0.08
CA ALA A 202 7.60 -6.14 -0.28
C ALA A 202 8.55 -6.47 -1.43
N GLU A 203 9.36 -7.50 -1.24
CA GLU A 203 10.08 -8.20 -2.31
C GLU A 203 9.28 -9.44 -2.70
N SER A 204 9.19 -9.73 -4.01
CA SER A 204 8.46 -10.87 -4.55
C SER A 204 9.41 -11.89 -5.16
N ASN A 205 9.10 -13.18 -5.04
CA ASN A 205 9.78 -14.26 -5.78
C ASN A 205 9.51 -14.23 -7.30
N TYR A 206 8.71 -13.28 -7.79
CA TYR A 206 8.51 -12.95 -9.20
C TYR A 206 9.26 -11.70 -9.66
N ALA A 207 9.94 -10.99 -8.75
CA ALA A 207 10.72 -9.82 -9.12
C ALA A 207 11.78 -10.20 -10.17
N PRO A 208 12.09 -9.32 -11.14
CA PRO A 208 13.02 -9.61 -12.23
C PRO A 208 14.44 -9.91 -11.73
N ARG A 209 14.78 -9.46 -10.53
CA ARG A 209 16.01 -9.78 -9.81
C ARG A 209 15.79 -9.61 -8.30
N PRO A 210 16.59 -10.28 -7.45
CA PRO A 210 16.58 -10.08 -6.01
C PRO A 210 16.79 -8.61 -5.62
N ASP A 211 16.41 -8.26 -4.40
CA ASP A 211 16.53 -6.93 -3.78
C ASP A 211 15.57 -5.86 -4.35
N ILE A 212 14.80 -6.14 -5.41
CA ILE A 212 13.85 -5.17 -5.96
C ILE A 212 12.57 -5.12 -5.12
N VAL A 213 12.17 -3.89 -4.77
CA VAL A 213 10.85 -3.65 -4.17
C VAL A 213 9.80 -3.83 -5.27
N ASP A 214 8.98 -4.86 -5.12
CA ASP A 214 7.88 -5.19 -6.02
C ASP A 214 6.68 -4.25 -5.80
N ARG A 215 6.34 -4.03 -4.52
CA ARG A 215 5.27 -3.11 -4.10
C ARG A 215 5.51 -2.58 -2.69
N ILE A 216 4.80 -1.51 -2.35
CA ILE A 216 4.72 -0.99 -0.99
C ILE A 216 3.28 -1.10 -0.51
N ILE A 217 3.04 -1.57 0.71
CA ILE A 217 1.73 -1.59 1.35
C ILE A 217 1.66 -0.44 2.34
N VAL A 218 0.63 0.39 2.24
CA VAL A 218 0.40 1.52 3.14
C VAL A 218 -0.91 1.35 3.89
N ASP A 219 -0.85 1.53 5.21
CA ASP A 219 -2.02 1.66 6.07
C ASP A 219 -2.67 3.03 5.87
N VAL A 220 -3.89 3.03 5.32
CA VAL A 220 -4.56 4.27 4.91
C VAL A 220 -4.96 5.12 6.13
N PRO A 221 -5.57 4.58 7.21
CA PRO A 221 -5.84 5.36 8.42
C PRO A 221 -4.60 6.03 9.02
N ALA A 222 -3.50 5.30 9.18
CA ALA A 222 -2.26 5.84 9.74
C ALA A 222 -1.64 6.91 8.83
N ALA A 223 -1.60 6.66 7.52
CA ALA A 223 -1.11 7.63 6.55
C ALA A 223 -1.96 8.92 6.56
N LYS A 224 -3.28 8.80 6.66
CA LYS A 224 -4.17 9.96 6.75
C LYS A 224 -3.86 10.82 7.98
N ALA A 225 -3.79 10.20 9.16
CA ALA A 225 -3.47 10.89 10.42
C ALA A 225 -2.07 11.54 10.42
N ALA A 226 -1.12 10.97 9.67
CA ALA A 226 0.21 11.54 9.49
C ALA A 226 0.20 12.77 8.57
N LEU A 227 -0.55 12.73 7.46
CA LEU A 227 -0.40 13.65 6.33
C LEU A 227 -1.41 14.81 6.26
N PHE A 228 -2.64 14.60 6.73
CA PHE A 228 -3.73 15.57 6.57
C PHE A 228 -4.02 16.33 7.85
N GLU A 229 -4.51 17.55 7.72
CA GLU A 229 -5.04 18.33 8.84
C GLU A 229 -6.20 17.56 9.49
N ASP A 230 -6.29 17.62 10.82
CA ASP A 230 -7.45 17.09 11.52
C ASP A 230 -8.63 18.00 11.16
N THR A 231 -9.52 17.52 10.30
CA THR A 231 -10.78 18.21 10.07
C THR A 231 -11.60 18.07 11.34
N GLU A 232 -11.45 18.99 12.28
CA GLU A 232 -12.46 19.19 13.31
C GLU A 232 -13.77 19.47 12.57
N VAL A 233 -14.67 18.49 12.62
CA VAL A 233 -16.05 18.71 12.20
C VAL A 233 -16.62 19.62 13.28
N THR A 234 -16.50 20.93 13.09
CA THR A 234 -17.29 21.90 13.86
C THR A 234 -18.75 21.57 13.53
N GLN A 235 -19.42 20.93 14.49
CA GLN A 235 -20.86 20.66 14.44
C GLN A 235 -21.66 21.95 14.57
#